data_AF-A0A348WH02-F1
#
_entry.id   AF-A0A348WH02-F1
#
_cell.length_a   1.000
_cell.length_b   1.000
_cell.length_c   1.000
_cell.angle_alpha   90.00
_cell.angle_beta   90.00
_cell.angle_gamma   90.00
#
_symmetry.space_group_name_H-M   'P 1'
#
loop_
_entity.id
_entity.type
_entity.pdbx_description
1 polymer ?
#
loop_
_entity_poly.entity_id
_entity_poly.type
_entity_poly.pdbx_seq_one_letter_code
_entity_poly.pdbx_strand_id
1 'polypeptide(L)'
;MSAPANQTPDMARLYEVVEVTWPAARLIPAAPFTLRDGAGGGKRVSAATLDTQGGTAPENEIERAASAMRAQGETPLFMLRDGDHDFDAQLADAGYDIIDPVNIWLSPIETLSEMTPPRTASFHIWEPMAIQRDIWAKGGIGPARLAVMDRATCPKTSLFGRNGDRPAATGYVGLH
;
A
#
# COMPACT_ATOMS: atom_id res chain seq x y z
N MET A 1 -10.71 23.05 -24.64
CA MET A 1 -11.34 22.37 -23.48
C MET A 1 -10.42 22.61 -22.30
N SER A 2 -10.80 23.44 -21.34
CA SER A 2 -10.02 23.65 -20.12
C SER A 2 -9.93 22.33 -19.38
N ALA A 3 -8.72 21.93 -18.96
CA ALA A 3 -8.53 20.80 -18.06
C ALA A 3 -9.45 21.00 -16.83
N PRO A 4 -10.13 19.95 -16.34
CA PRO A 4 -10.85 20.07 -15.08
C PRO A 4 -9.87 20.54 -14.00
N ALA A 5 -10.32 21.46 -13.15
CA ALA A 5 -9.52 21.93 -12.03
C ALA A 5 -8.97 20.73 -11.27
N ASN A 6 -7.67 20.75 -11.00
CA ASN A 6 -6.94 19.74 -10.25
C ASN A 6 -7.51 19.67 -8.82
N GLN A 7 -8.58 18.90 -8.64
CA GLN A 7 -9.18 18.69 -7.33
C GLN A 7 -8.25 17.77 -6.55
N THR A 8 -7.74 18.26 -5.42
CA THR A 8 -7.02 17.43 -4.46
C THR A 8 -7.95 16.28 -4.05
N PRO A 9 -7.55 15.01 -4.24
CA PRO A 9 -8.37 13.87 -3.82
C PRO A 9 -8.53 13.87 -2.30
N ASP A 10 -9.69 13.43 -1.82
CA ASP A 10 -9.89 13.20 -0.40
C ASP A 10 -9.17 11.93 0.10
N MET A 11 -9.08 11.77 1.41
CA MET A 11 -8.41 10.62 2.02
C MET A 11 -9.08 9.29 1.67
N ALA A 12 -10.41 9.27 1.52
CA ALA A 12 -11.15 8.07 1.16
C ALA A 12 -10.70 7.54 -0.21
N ARG A 13 -10.58 8.42 -1.20
CA ARG A 13 -10.05 8.09 -2.53
C ARG A 13 -8.60 7.60 -2.44
N LEU A 14 -7.77 8.22 -1.60
CA LEU A 14 -6.37 7.80 -1.45
C LEU A 14 -6.23 6.41 -0.82
N TYR A 15 -7.09 6.04 0.14
CA TYR A 15 -7.12 4.67 0.65
C TYR A 15 -7.50 3.65 -0.43
N GLU A 16 -8.49 3.99 -1.26
CA GLU A 16 -8.91 3.14 -2.38
C GLU A 16 -7.76 2.93 -3.38
N VAL A 17 -7.02 4.00 -3.72
CA VAL A 17 -5.83 3.91 -4.58
C VAL A 17 -4.79 2.94 -4.00
N VAL A 18 -4.54 2.99 -2.68
CA VAL A 18 -3.57 2.08 -2.04
C VAL A 18 -4.05 0.63 -2.11
N GLU A 19 -5.32 0.35 -1.81
CA GLU A 19 -5.88 -1.01 -1.88
C GLU A 19 -5.84 -1.58 -3.29
N VAL A 20 -6.14 -0.78 -4.32
CA VAL A 20 -6.16 -1.24 -5.72
C VAL A 20 -4.75 -1.43 -6.29
N THR A 21 -3.85 -0.49 -6.01
CA THR A 21 -2.49 -0.50 -6.60
C THR A 21 -1.51 -1.38 -5.80
N TRP A 22 -1.82 -1.70 -4.55
CA TRP A 22 -1.01 -2.52 -3.66
C TRP A 22 -1.87 -3.49 -2.81
N PRO A 23 -2.60 -4.43 -3.45
CA PRO A 23 -3.63 -5.24 -2.78
C PRO A 23 -3.08 -6.38 -1.89
N ALA A 24 -3.89 -6.78 -0.92
CA ALA A 24 -3.74 -8.04 -0.19
C ALA A 24 -3.91 -9.27 -1.11
N ALA A 25 -3.46 -10.44 -0.64
CA ALA A 25 -3.72 -11.71 -1.35
C ALA A 25 -5.20 -12.06 -1.28
N ARG A 26 -5.82 -11.78 -0.12
CA ARG A 26 -7.23 -12.05 0.14
C ARG A 26 -7.75 -11.08 1.20
N LEU A 27 -8.98 -10.61 0.99
CA LEU A 27 -9.76 -9.90 2.01
C LEU A 27 -10.70 -10.90 2.68
N ILE A 28 -10.88 -10.76 3.99
CA ILE A 28 -11.66 -11.68 4.81
C ILE A 28 -12.64 -10.83 5.65
N PRO A 29 -13.93 -10.80 5.26
CA PRO A 29 -14.95 -10.15 6.07
C PRO A 29 -15.07 -10.83 7.43
N ALA A 30 -14.91 -10.05 8.51
CA ALA A 30 -14.96 -10.50 9.89
C ALA A 30 -15.52 -9.37 10.78
N ALA A 31 -16.76 -8.96 10.48
CA ALA A 31 -17.40 -7.80 11.09
C ALA A 31 -17.16 -7.75 12.62
N PRO A 32 -16.74 -6.58 13.15
CA PRO A 32 -16.71 -5.27 12.51
C PRO A 32 -15.42 -4.97 11.71
N PHE A 33 -14.57 -5.97 11.48
CA PHE A 33 -13.30 -5.81 10.78
C PHE A 33 -13.30 -6.45 9.39
N THR A 34 -12.51 -5.87 8.51
CA THR A 34 -11.98 -6.56 7.33
C THR A 34 -10.55 -6.99 7.62
N LEU A 35 -10.30 -8.31 7.69
CA LEU A 35 -8.95 -8.86 7.84
C LEU A 35 -8.31 -9.07 6.46
N ARG A 36 -6.98 -9.16 6.42
CA ARG A 36 -6.22 -9.36 5.18
C ARG A 36 -5.22 -10.50 5.34
N ASP A 37 -5.06 -11.29 4.29
CA ASP A 37 -3.94 -12.20 4.09
C ASP A 37 -2.89 -11.47 3.26
N GLY A 38 -1.76 -11.12 3.86
CA GLY A 38 -0.71 -10.36 3.19
C GLY A 38 0.18 -11.22 2.30
N ALA A 39 0.19 -12.54 2.51
CA ALA A 39 1.15 -13.48 1.92
C ALA A 39 2.62 -12.96 1.99
N GLY A 40 2.99 -12.36 3.13
CA GLY A 40 4.33 -11.77 3.34
C GLY A 40 4.60 -10.46 2.59
N GLY A 41 3.60 -9.85 1.95
CA GLY A 41 3.73 -8.59 1.20
C GLY A 41 3.95 -7.34 2.08
N GLY A 42 3.89 -7.50 3.41
CA GLY A 42 4.19 -6.47 4.40
C GLY A 42 2.96 -5.94 5.14
N LYS A 43 3.20 -4.99 6.06
CA LYS A 43 2.22 -4.48 7.02
C LYS A 43 0.91 -4.01 6.38
N ARG A 44 0.96 -3.13 5.37
CA ARG A 44 -0.24 -2.56 4.71
C ARG A 44 -1.18 -3.62 4.12
N VAL A 45 -0.64 -4.68 3.53
CA VAL A 45 -1.46 -5.75 2.94
C VAL A 45 -1.92 -6.80 3.94
N SER A 46 -1.51 -6.69 5.22
CA SER A 46 -1.81 -7.65 6.28
C SER A 46 -2.62 -7.04 7.42
N ALA A 47 -2.60 -5.72 7.56
CA ALA A 47 -3.33 -5.00 8.60
C ALA A 47 -4.85 -5.18 8.42
N ALA A 48 -5.57 -5.39 9.52
CA ALA A 48 -7.02 -5.32 9.55
C ALA A 48 -7.50 -3.86 9.53
N THR A 49 -8.70 -3.61 9.01
CA THR A 49 -9.34 -2.29 9.07
C THR A 49 -10.71 -2.42 9.73
N LEU A 50 -11.05 -1.47 10.61
CA LEU A 50 -12.41 -1.35 11.15
C LEU A 50 -13.34 -0.92 10.02
N ASP A 51 -14.47 -1.60 9.82
CA ASP A 51 -15.34 -1.32 8.68
C ASP A 51 -15.96 0.10 8.77
N THR A 52 -16.25 0.56 9.99
CA THR A 52 -16.77 1.91 10.28
C THR A 52 -15.64 2.88 10.60
N GLN A 53 -15.39 3.85 9.73
CA GLN A 53 -14.43 4.94 9.98
C GLN A 53 -14.92 5.87 11.08
N GLY A 54 -14.01 6.29 11.96
CA GLY A 54 -14.31 7.13 13.14
C GLY A 54 -15.16 6.43 14.20
N GLY A 55 -15.32 5.11 14.10
CA GLY A 55 -16.08 4.30 15.04
C GLY A 55 -15.22 3.67 16.12
N THR A 56 -15.86 2.81 16.92
CA THR A 56 -15.23 1.93 17.89
C THR A 56 -15.54 0.47 17.57
N ALA A 57 -14.64 -0.42 17.96
CA ALA A 57 -14.92 -1.85 17.98
C ALA A 57 -15.76 -2.19 19.22
N PRO A 58 -16.81 -3.03 19.10
CA PRO A 58 -17.50 -3.60 20.25
C PRO A 58 -16.56 -4.41 21.15
N GLU A 59 -17.02 -4.68 22.36
CA GLU A 59 -16.25 -5.43 23.36
C GLU A 59 -15.75 -6.78 22.80
N ASN A 60 -14.50 -7.13 23.12
CA ASN A 60 -13.81 -8.35 22.70
C ASN A 60 -13.56 -8.49 21.17
N GLU A 61 -14.07 -7.60 20.31
CA GLU A 61 -13.89 -7.73 18.85
C GLU A 61 -12.44 -7.56 18.41
N ILE A 62 -11.66 -6.70 19.07
CA ILE A 62 -10.21 -6.55 18.81
C ILE A 62 -9.47 -7.87 19.06
N GLU A 63 -9.74 -8.54 20.18
CA GLU A 63 -9.08 -9.82 20.50
C GLU A 63 -9.58 -10.96 19.61
N ARG A 64 -10.87 -10.96 19.22
CA ARG A 64 -11.41 -11.92 18.23
C ARG A 64 -10.71 -11.76 16.88
N ALA A 65 -10.55 -10.53 16.40
CA ALA A 65 -9.81 -10.24 15.17
C ALA A 65 -8.34 -10.64 15.29
N ALA A 66 -7.67 -10.28 16.39
CA ALA A 66 -6.29 -10.65 16.66
C ALA A 66 -6.08 -12.17 16.67
N SER A 67 -6.97 -12.91 17.33
CA SER A 67 -6.95 -14.38 17.33
C SER A 67 -7.15 -14.97 15.93
N ALA A 68 -8.04 -14.40 15.11
CA ALA A 68 -8.23 -14.80 13.72
C ALA A 68 -7.01 -14.52 12.83
N MET A 69 -6.27 -13.44 13.08
CA MET A 69 -5.00 -13.14 12.40
C MET A 69 -3.91 -14.14 12.81
N ARG A 70 -3.77 -14.42 14.12
CA ARG A 70 -2.80 -15.42 14.62
C ARG A 70 -3.08 -16.82 14.06
N ALA A 71 -4.35 -17.20 13.92
CA ALA A 71 -4.75 -18.47 13.30
C ALA A 71 -4.34 -18.57 11.81
N GLN A 72 -4.13 -17.44 11.14
CA GLN A 72 -3.59 -17.36 9.77
C GLN A 72 -2.05 -17.29 9.74
N GLY A 73 -1.39 -17.29 10.89
CA GLY A 73 0.06 -17.09 10.99
C GLY A 73 0.50 -15.63 10.85
N GLU A 74 -0.43 -14.68 10.89
CA GLU A 74 -0.16 -13.24 10.82
C GLU A 74 0.02 -12.65 12.22
N THR A 75 0.83 -11.59 12.32
CA THR A 75 0.92 -10.77 13.53
C THR A 75 -0.28 -9.82 13.59
N PRO A 76 -1.04 -9.76 14.70
CA PRO A 76 -2.13 -8.81 14.84
C PRO A 76 -1.68 -7.38 14.56
N LEU A 77 -2.35 -6.74 13.61
CA LEU A 77 -2.02 -5.42 13.13
C LEU A 77 -3.30 -4.75 12.63
N PHE A 78 -3.49 -3.50 13.01
CA PHE A 78 -4.65 -2.72 12.62
C PHE A 78 -4.19 -1.44 11.93
N MET A 79 -4.89 -1.08 10.86
CA MET A 79 -4.71 0.17 10.15
C MET A 79 -5.66 1.21 10.74
N LEU A 80 -5.10 2.33 11.17
CA LEU A 80 -5.84 3.54 11.51
C LEU A 80 -5.96 4.42 10.27
N ARG A 81 -7.14 4.98 10.05
CA ARG A 81 -7.41 6.02 9.05
C ARG A 81 -7.59 7.37 9.75
N ASP A 82 -7.48 8.42 8.95
CA ASP A 82 -7.88 9.77 9.34
C ASP A 82 -9.26 9.79 10.03
N GLY A 83 -9.32 10.32 11.26
CA GLY A 83 -10.51 10.34 12.10
C GLY A 83 -10.74 9.13 13.00
N ASP A 84 -9.94 8.06 12.94
CA ASP A 84 -10.07 6.86 13.79
C ASP A 84 -9.54 7.07 15.24
N HIS A 85 -9.71 8.26 15.83
CA HIS A 85 -9.15 8.61 17.15
C HIS A 85 -9.69 7.74 18.29
N ASP A 86 -10.99 7.42 18.28
CA ASP A 86 -11.59 6.58 19.31
C ASP A 86 -11.10 5.12 19.19
N PHE A 87 -10.90 4.64 17.97
CA PHE A 87 -10.36 3.31 17.72
C PHE A 87 -8.88 3.22 18.08
N ASP A 88 -8.09 4.27 17.84
CA ASP A 88 -6.69 4.38 18.29
C ASP A 88 -6.61 4.25 19.83
N ALA A 89 -7.47 4.96 20.56
CA ALA A 89 -7.55 4.82 22.02
C ALA A 89 -7.89 3.39 22.47
N GLN A 90 -8.85 2.72 21.80
CA GLN A 90 -9.18 1.32 22.11
C GLN A 90 -8.02 0.36 21.83
N LEU A 91 -7.26 0.58 20.76
CA LEU A 91 -6.08 -0.21 20.46
C LEU A 91 -4.98 0.01 21.52
N ALA A 92 -4.75 1.25 21.95
CA ALA A 92 -3.81 1.56 23.02
C ALA A 92 -4.19 0.89 24.34
N ASP A 93 -5.48 0.93 24.72
CA ASP A 93 -6.00 0.24 25.92
C ASP A 93 -5.86 -1.28 25.80
N ALA A 94 -5.91 -1.82 24.57
CA ALA A 94 -5.66 -3.23 24.28
C ALA A 94 -4.16 -3.58 24.15
N GLY A 95 -3.25 -2.63 24.38
CA GLY A 95 -1.80 -2.84 24.39
C GLY A 95 -1.12 -2.82 23.03
N TYR A 96 -1.74 -2.21 22.01
CA TYR A 96 -1.11 -2.01 20.70
C TYR A 96 -0.26 -0.73 20.67
N ASP A 97 0.92 -0.84 20.08
CA ASP A 97 1.82 0.28 19.81
C ASP A 97 1.68 0.78 18.35
N ILE A 98 1.96 2.06 18.13
CA ILE A 98 2.12 2.62 16.78
C ILE A 98 3.47 2.17 16.21
N ILE A 99 3.46 1.45 15.08
CA ILE A 99 4.69 0.83 14.54
C ILE A 99 5.13 1.33 13.15
N ASP A 100 4.26 1.92 12.34
CA ASP A 100 4.58 2.29 10.95
C ASP A 100 3.70 3.45 10.46
N PRO A 101 3.97 4.70 10.88
CA PRO A 101 3.30 5.87 10.35
C PRO A 101 3.55 6.00 8.84
N VAL A 102 2.48 6.13 8.05
CA VAL A 102 2.56 6.23 6.59
C VAL A 102 2.26 7.65 6.14
N ASN A 103 3.12 8.20 5.28
CA ASN A 103 2.91 9.50 4.64
C ASN A 103 2.35 9.32 3.23
N ILE A 104 1.40 10.15 2.85
CA ILE A 104 0.90 10.27 1.47
C ILE A 104 1.39 11.58 0.88
N TRP A 105 2.13 11.48 -0.23
CA TRP A 105 2.64 12.63 -0.97
C TRP A 105 1.82 12.84 -2.24
N LEU A 106 1.36 14.07 -2.46
CA LEU A 106 0.56 14.45 -3.61
C LEU A 106 1.32 15.45 -4.48
N SER A 107 1.24 15.27 -5.80
CA SER A 107 1.81 16.19 -6.77
C SER A 107 0.98 16.18 -8.06
N PRO A 108 0.75 17.34 -8.69
CA PRO A 108 0.19 17.39 -10.05
C PRO A 108 1.06 16.59 -11.03
N ILE A 109 0.44 15.92 -12.00
CA ILE A 109 1.19 15.15 -13.00
C ILE A 109 2.05 16.06 -13.87
N GLU A 110 1.62 17.31 -14.08
CA GLU A 110 2.36 18.34 -14.79
C GLU A 110 3.69 18.59 -14.09
N THR A 111 3.69 18.74 -12.76
CA THR A 111 4.91 18.93 -11.96
C THR A 111 5.86 17.74 -12.08
N LEU A 112 5.33 16.50 -12.07
CA LEU A 112 6.15 15.30 -12.25
C LEU A 112 6.71 15.13 -13.67
N SER A 113 6.15 15.83 -14.66
CA SER A 113 6.53 15.73 -16.07
C SER A 113 7.28 16.95 -16.62
N GLU A 114 7.53 17.97 -15.80
CA GLU A 114 8.31 19.18 -16.17
C GLU A 114 9.70 18.84 -16.71
N MET A 115 10.34 17.81 -16.15
CA MET A 115 11.65 17.34 -16.61
C MET A 115 11.50 16.07 -17.42
N THR A 116 11.80 16.15 -18.73
CA THR A 116 11.92 14.96 -19.57
C THR A 116 13.34 14.40 -19.47
N PRO A 117 13.57 13.22 -18.85
CA PRO A 117 14.89 12.60 -18.84
C PRO A 117 15.30 12.23 -20.27
N PRO A 118 16.61 12.08 -20.56
CA PRO A 118 17.06 11.55 -21.84
C PRO A 118 16.35 10.23 -22.15
N ARG A 119 15.98 9.99 -23.42
CA ARG A 119 15.21 8.79 -23.82
C ARG A 119 15.84 7.47 -23.41
N THR A 120 17.16 7.45 -23.20
CA THR A 120 17.94 6.27 -22.80
C THR A 120 18.08 6.12 -21.28
N ALA A 121 17.65 7.10 -20.50
CA ALA A 121 17.84 7.16 -19.05
C ALA A 121 16.73 6.50 -18.25
N SER A 122 15.50 6.40 -18.78
CA SER A 122 14.38 5.77 -18.08
C SER A 122 13.43 5.05 -19.02
N PHE A 123 12.92 3.91 -18.59
CA PHE A 123 11.98 3.07 -19.33
C PHE A 123 10.81 2.68 -18.43
N HIS A 124 9.63 2.54 -19.02
CA HIS A 124 8.49 1.92 -18.37
C HIS A 124 8.33 0.51 -18.97
N ILE A 125 8.38 -0.51 -18.14
CA ILE A 125 8.44 -1.91 -18.57
C ILE A 125 7.58 -2.75 -17.63
N TRP A 126 6.74 -3.61 -18.18
CA TRP A 126 6.06 -4.65 -17.43
C TRP A 126 6.04 -5.94 -18.28
N GLU A 127 6.39 -7.11 -17.75
CA GLU A 127 6.88 -7.41 -16.39
C GLU A 127 8.29 -6.85 -16.09
N PRO A 128 8.65 -6.66 -14.80
CA PRO A 128 9.97 -6.15 -14.44
C PRO A 128 11.09 -7.13 -14.78
N MET A 129 12.19 -6.60 -15.32
CA MET A 129 13.37 -7.37 -15.69
C MET A 129 14.11 -7.95 -14.48
N ALA A 130 14.94 -8.98 -14.68
CA ALA A 130 15.77 -9.57 -13.63
C ALA A 130 16.58 -8.52 -12.85
N ILE A 131 17.18 -7.56 -13.58
CA ILE A 131 17.97 -6.50 -12.95
C ILE A 131 17.14 -5.56 -12.05
N GLN A 132 15.87 -5.33 -12.36
CA GLN A 132 14.97 -4.55 -11.50
C GLN A 132 14.63 -5.34 -10.23
N ARG A 133 14.41 -6.66 -10.35
CA ARG A 133 14.20 -7.57 -9.22
C ARG A 133 15.42 -7.57 -8.30
N ASP A 134 16.64 -7.56 -8.85
CA ASP A 134 17.87 -7.47 -8.06
C ASP A 134 17.99 -6.13 -7.32
N ILE A 135 17.65 -5.01 -7.96
CA ILE A 135 17.65 -3.69 -7.31
C ILE A 135 16.62 -3.65 -6.18
N TRP A 136 15.39 -4.13 -6.42
CA TRP A 136 14.36 -4.22 -5.41
C TRP A 136 14.75 -5.11 -4.23
N ALA A 137 15.33 -6.29 -4.49
CA ALA A 137 15.80 -7.19 -3.45
C ALA A 137 16.83 -6.50 -2.54
N LYS A 138 17.78 -5.76 -3.12
CA LYS A 138 18.75 -4.94 -2.36
C LYS A 138 18.08 -3.84 -1.53
N GLY A 139 16.95 -3.30 -1.99
CA GLY A 139 16.11 -2.34 -1.27
C GLY A 139 15.08 -2.95 -0.32
N GLY A 140 15.13 -4.26 -0.04
CA GLY A 140 14.17 -4.92 0.86
C GLY A 140 12.80 -5.20 0.24
N ILE A 141 12.69 -5.16 -1.09
CA ILE A 141 11.50 -5.55 -1.86
C ILE A 141 11.79 -6.92 -2.48
N GLY A 142 11.56 -7.96 -1.68
CA GLY A 142 11.73 -9.36 -2.09
C GLY A 142 10.52 -9.95 -2.84
N PRO A 143 10.55 -11.26 -3.14
CA PRO A 143 9.53 -11.93 -3.94
C PRO A 143 8.09 -11.73 -3.45
N ALA A 144 7.85 -11.72 -2.13
CA ALA A 144 6.51 -11.52 -1.58
C ALA A 144 5.93 -10.13 -1.90
N ARG A 145 6.75 -9.08 -1.91
CA ARG A 145 6.32 -7.72 -2.30
C ARG A 145 6.18 -7.58 -3.82
N LEU A 146 7.01 -8.28 -4.60
CA LEU A 146 6.81 -8.37 -6.05
C LEU A 146 5.49 -9.07 -6.40
N ALA A 147 5.11 -10.09 -5.64
CA ALA A 147 3.82 -10.76 -5.81
C ALA A 147 2.62 -9.83 -5.49
N VAL A 148 2.80 -8.80 -4.67
CA VAL A 148 1.78 -7.75 -4.49
C VAL A 148 1.62 -6.91 -5.75
N MET A 149 2.74 -6.48 -6.34
CA MET A 149 2.71 -5.75 -7.62
C MET A 149 2.08 -6.61 -8.72
N ASP A 150 2.36 -7.92 -8.74
CA ASP A 150 1.84 -8.85 -9.73
C ASP A 150 0.33 -9.09 -9.64
N ARG A 151 -0.23 -9.16 -8.42
CA ARG A 151 -1.66 -9.40 -8.24
C ARG A 151 -2.54 -8.16 -8.46
N ALA A 152 -1.98 -6.96 -8.45
CA ALA A 152 -2.72 -5.73 -8.76
C ALA A 152 -3.32 -5.80 -10.18
N THR A 153 -4.63 -5.68 -10.32
CA THR A 153 -5.30 -5.80 -11.63
C THR A 153 -5.46 -4.47 -12.36
N CYS A 154 -5.06 -3.37 -11.72
CA CYS A 154 -5.09 -2.05 -12.31
C CYS A 154 -4.04 -1.89 -13.43
N PRO A 155 -4.18 -0.89 -14.32
CA PRO A 155 -3.09 -0.50 -15.20
C PRO A 155 -1.84 -0.21 -14.36
N LYS A 156 -0.73 -0.87 -14.71
CA LYS A 156 0.50 -0.80 -13.93
C LYS A 156 1.74 -0.95 -14.81
N THR A 157 2.85 -0.43 -14.31
CA THR A 157 4.15 -0.61 -14.93
C THR A 157 5.26 -0.56 -13.88
N SER A 158 6.47 -0.91 -14.30
CA SER A 158 7.66 -0.62 -13.52
C SER A 158 8.51 0.43 -14.24
N LEU A 159 9.12 1.31 -13.48
CA LEU A 159 10.08 2.28 -13.98
C LEU A 159 11.47 1.69 -13.82
N PHE A 160 12.29 1.73 -14.87
CA PHE A 160 13.69 1.34 -14.85
C PHE A 160 14.57 2.53 -15.19
N GLY A 161 15.42 2.95 -14.25
CA GLY A 161 16.34 4.06 -14.42
C GLY A 161 17.78 3.59 -14.66
N ARG A 162 18.47 4.26 -15.59
CA ARG A 162 19.89 4.07 -15.90
C ARG A 162 20.68 5.34 -15.63
N ASN A 163 21.93 5.17 -15.18
CA ASN A 163 22.93 6.23 -15.18
C ASN A 163 24.02 5.86 -16.20
N GLY A 164 23.99 6.50 -17.38
CA GLY A 164 24.72 6.04 -18.55
C GLY A 164 24.33 4.60 -18.90
N ASP A 165 25.30 3.70 -18.97
CA ASP A 165 25.01 2.30 -19.30
C ASP A 165 24.61 1.43 -18.11
N ARG A 166 24.62 1.95 -16.88
CA ARG A 166 24.44 1.15 -15.66
C ARG A 166 23.00 1.20 -15.14
N PRO A 167 22.41 0.05 -14.75
CA PRO A 167 21.20 -0.01 -13.93
C PRO A 167 21.37 0.81 -12.66
N ALA A 168 20.45 1.73 -12.37
CA ALA A 168 20.59 2.67 -11.26
C ALA A 168 19.37 2.68 -10.33
N ALA A 169 18.16 2.50 -10.87
CA ALA A 169 16.93 2.62 -10.08
C ALA A 169 15.81 1.74 -10.64
N THR A 170 14.84 1.43 -9.78
CA THR A 170 13.57 0.84 -10.18
C THR A 170 12.42 1.38 -9.34
N GLY A 171 11.23 1.44 -9.91
CA GLY A 171 10.00 1.90 -9.24
C GLY A 171 8.79 1.14 -9.74
N TYR A 172 7.71 1.14 -8.96
CA TYR A 172 6.42 0.57 -9.35
C TYR A 172 5.40 1.69 -9.43
N VAL A 173 4.54 1.64 -10.44
CA VAL A 173 3.44 2.60 -10.64
C VAL A 173 2.18 1.81 -10.98
N GLY A 174 1.13 2.01 -10.20
CA GLY A 174 -0.23 1.57 -10.49
C GLY A 174 -1.14 2.80 -10.67
N LEU A 175 -2.17 2.67 -11.51
CA LEU A 175 -3.13 3.73 -11.81
C LEU A 175 -4.53 3.31 -11.35
N HIS A 176 -5.23 4.17 -10.62
CA HIS A 176 -6.60 3.95 -10.18
C HIS A 176 -7.48 5.18 -10.37
#